data_AF-A0A955SZG5-F1
#
_entry.id   AF-A0A955SZG5-F1
#
_cell.length_a   1.000
_cell.length_b   1.000
_cell.length_c   1.000
_cell.angle_alpha   90.00
_cell.angle_beta   90.00
_cell.angle_gamma   90.00
#
_symmetry.space_group_name_H-M   'P 1'
#
loop_
_entity.id
_entity.type
_entity.pdbx_description
1 polymer ?
#
loop_
_entity_poly.entity_id
_entity_poly.type
_entity_poly.pdbx_seq_one_letter_code
_entity_poly.pdbx_strand_id
1 'polypeptide(L)' 'DYRLMRGSPCIEAGTDTGLTEDFDGNPRPVGDYDMGAFEYPLLRSDLNLDGRVDDTDLRILSRDWKKVSGP' A
#
# COMPACT_ATOMS: atom_id res chain seq x y z
N ASP A 1 11.30 -14.16 -6.60
CA ASP A 1 10.82 -12.81 -6.32
C ASP A 1 10.79 -12.65 -4.81
N TYR A 2 11.31 -11.55 -4.28
CA TYR A 2 11.39 -11.28 -2.83
C TYR A 2 10.46 -10.13 -2.40
N ARG A 3 9.62 -9.64 -3.32
CA ARG A 3 8.65 -8.58 -3.04
C ARG A 3 7.51 -9.09 -2.16
N LEU A 4 6.99 -8.18 -1.35
CA LEU A 4 5.87 -8.45 -0.45
C LEU A 4 4.60 -8.73 -1.26
N MET A 5 3.79 -9.67 -0.77
CA MET A 5 2.46 -9.95 -1.30
C MET A 5 1.41 -9.38 -0.35
N ARG A 6 0.23 -9.07 -0.90
CA ARG A 6 -0.93 -8.62 -0.12
C ARG A 6 -1.17 -9.51 1.10
N GLY A 7 -1.30 -8.89 2.27
CA GLY A 7 -1.51 -9.60 3.54
C GLY A 7 -0.25 -10.20 4.16
N SER A 8 0.94 -9.91 3.61
CA SER A 8 2.19 -10.25 4.28
C SER A 8 2.26 -9.59 5.66
N PRO A 9 2.69 -10.31 6.71
CA PRO A 9 2.86 -9.74 8.04
C PRO A 9 4.04 -8.75 8.11
N CYS A 10 4.82 -8.61 7.04
CA CYS A 10 5.87 -7.61 6.94
C CYS A 10 5.38 -6.24 6.49
N ILE A 11 4.14 -6.13 5.98
CA ILE A 11 3.55 -4.86 5.57
C ILE A 11 3.25 -4.03 6.82
N GLU A 12 3.68 -2.76 6.82
CA GLU A 12 3.52 -1.77 7.90
C GLU A 12 4.03 -2.26 9.26
N ALA A 13 5.04 -3.14 9.26
CA ALA A 13 5.58 -3.78 10.46
C ALA A 13 7.05 -3.43 10.75
N GLY A 14 7.63 -2.55 9.94
CA GLY A 14 9.00 -2.09 10.02
C GLY A 14 9.19 -0.96 11.03
N THR A 15 10.40 -0.42 11.04
CA THR A 15 10.76 0.77 11.83
C THR A 15 11.58 1.71 10.98
N ASP A 16 11.58 2.99 11.31
CA ASP A 16 12.41 3.96 10.61
C ASP A 16 13.89 3.71 10.89
N THR A 17 14.62 3.32 9.85
CA THR A 17 16.08 3.14 9.90
C THR A 17 16.85 4.30 9.25
N GLY A 18 16.17 5.37 8.84
CA GLY A 18 16.74 6.50 8.11
C GLY A 18 16.96 6.25 6.61
N LEU A 19 16.45 5.14 6.08
CA LEU A 19 16.46 4.86 4.64
C LEU A 19 15.25 5.52 3.99
N THR A 20 15.49 6.26 2.90
CA THR A 20 14.45 6.97 2.15
C THR A 20 13.96 6.20 0.93
N GLU A 21 14.64 5.12 0.55
CA GLU A 21 14.32 4.28 -0.60
C GLU A 21 14.47 2.80 -0.25
N ASP A 22 13.68 1.95 -0.92
CA ASP A 22 13.82 0.49 -0.89
C ASP A 22 14.87 0.00 -1.90
N PHE A 23 15.04 -1.33 -2.02
CA PHE A 23 16.03 -1.92 -2.92
C PHE A 23 15.75 -1.69 -4.43
N ASP A 24 14.50 -1.41 -4.81
CA ASP A 24 14.12 -1.08 -6.18
C ASP A 24 14.18 0.45 -6.46
N GLY A 25 14.54 1.26 -5.46
CA GLY A 25 14.54 2.72 -5.53
C GLY A 25 13.14 3.33 -5.33
N ASN A 26 12.17 2.58 -4.82
CA ASN A 26 10.86 3.13 -4.46
C ASN A 26 10.98 3.95 -3.17
N PRO A 27 10.18 5.02 -3.00
CA PRO A 27 10.14 5.77 -1.75
C PRO A 27 9.83 4.87 -0.55
N ARG A 28 10.50 5.13 0.58
CA ARG A 28 10.26 4.46 1.86
C ARG A 28 10.03 5.51 2.97
N PRO A 29 8.94 5.42 3.74
CA PRO A 29 7.86 4.44 3.64
C PRO A 29 6.83 4.80 2.54
N VAL A 30 6.08 3.81 2.05
CA VAL A 30 4.81 4.05 1.34
C VAL A 30 3.66 3.75 2.30
N GLY A 31 3.32 4.71 3.16
CA GLY A 31 2.43 4.48 4.31
C GLY A 31 3.26 4.44 5.60
N ASP A 32 3.35 3.28 6.23
CA ASP A 32 4.34 2.97 7.29
C ASP A 32 5.48 2.11 6.72
N TYR A 33 6.55 1.90 7.49
CA TYR A 33 7.70 1.12 7.05
C TYR A 33 7.36 -0.37 6.96
N ASP A 34 7.81 -1.03 5.91
CA ASP A 34 7.74 -2.49 5.80
C ASP A 34 9.00 -3.17 6.35
N MET A 35 8.86 -4.39 6.85
CA MET A 35 10.03 -5.22 7.19
C MET A 35 10.69 -5.78 5.94
N GLY A 36 12.01 -5.61 5.85
CA GLY A 36 12.84 -6.17 4.78
C GLY A 36 13.36 -5.11 3.81
N ALA A 37 13.76 -5.57 2.62
CA ALA A 37 14.45 -4.76 1.62
C ALA A 37 13.52 -4.07 0.62
N PHE A 38 12.23 -4.44 0.58
CA PHE A 38 11.26 -3.94 -0.40
C PHE A 38 10.05 -3.36 0.34
N GLU A 39 9.50 -2.27 -0.18
CA GLU A 39 8.20 -1.72 0.24
C GLU A 39 7.08 -2.32 -0.62
N TYR A 40 5.95 -2.61 0.00
CA TYR A 40 4.72 -2.96 -0.65
C TYR A 40 4.10 -1.68 -1.22
N PRO A 41 3.82 -1.64 -2.53
CA PRO A 41 3.30 -0.43 -3.13
C PRO A 41 1.86 -0.18 -2.66
N LEU A 42 1.69 0.68 -1.64
CA LEU A 42 0.40 1.31 -1.38
C LEU A 42 0.16 2.36 -2.45
N LEU A 43 -0.51 1.97 -3.53
CA LEU A 43 -1.01 2.93 -4.51
C LEU A 43 -2.17 3.67 -3.84
N ARG A 44 -2.04 4.98 -3.63
CA ARG A 44 -3.04 5.82 -2.94
C ARG A 44 -4.48 5.74 -3.52
N SER A 45 -4.63 5.18 -4.72
CA SER A 45 -5.90 4.99 -5.42
C SER A 45 -6.28 3.51 -5.63
N ASP A 46 -5.50 2.58 -5.09
CA ASP A 46 -5.82 1.15 -5.03
C ASP A 46 -6.72 0.92 -3.81
N LEU A 47 -8.02 0.99 -4.03
CA LEU A 47 -9.04 0.91 -2.99
C LEU A 47 -9.30 -0.54 -2.56
N ASN A 48 -8.86 -1.54 -3.33
CA ASN A 48 -9.01 -2.96 -3.01
C ASN A 48 -7.72 -3.62 -2.44
N LEU A 49 -6.61 -2.89 -2.51
CA LEU A 49 -5.25 -3.24 -2.10
C LEU A 49 -4.63 -4.42 -2.88
N ASP A 50 -4.95 -4.60 -4.16
CA ASP A 50 -4.43 -5.69 -5.00
C ASP A 50 -3.11 -5.38 -5.74
N GLY A 51 -2.56 -4.18 -5.53
CA GLY A 51 -1.32 -3.70 -6.13
C GLY A 51 -1.51 -3.11 -7.52
N ARG A 52 -2.75 -2.85 -7.95
CA ARG A 52 -3.09 -2.19 -9.22
C ARG A 52 -4.05 -1.04 -8.97
N VAL A 53 -4.09 -0.11 -9.92
CA VAL A 53 -5.15 0.90 -10.00
C VAL A 53 -5.91 0.61 -11.28
N ASP A 54 -7.08 -0.02 -11.16
CA ASP A 54 -7.90 -0.46 -12.29
C ASP A 54 -9.42 -0.23 -12.09
N ASP A 55 -10.24 -0.87 -12.93
CA ASP A 55 -11.70 -0.71 -12.90
C ASP A 55 -12.33 -1.27 -11.62
N THR A 56 -11.64 -2.14 -10.90
CA THR A 56 -12.06 -2.67 -9.60
C THR A 56 -12.06 -1.57 -8.54
N ASP A 57 -11.04 -0.72 -8.52
CA ASP A 57 -10.97 0.44 -7.62
C ASP A 57 -12.04 1.46 -7.95
N LEU A 58 -12.23 1.72 -9.25
CA LEU A 58 -13.30 2.60 -9.72
C LEU A 58 -14.68 2.08 -9.29
N ARG A 59 -14.88 0.76 -9.27
CA ARG A 59 -16.11 0.14 -8.81
C ARG A 59 -16.34 0.37 -7.31
N ILE A 60 -15.30 0.28 -6.49
CA ILE A 60 -15.37 0.59 -5.06
C ILE A 60 -15.70 2.06 -4.85
N LEU A 61 -15.00 2.96 -5.55
CA LEU A 61 -15.27 4.40 -5.51
C LEU A 61 -16.72 4.70 -5.90
N SER A 62 -17.19 4.14 -7.01
CA SER A 62 -18.55 4.33 -7.51
C SER A 62 -19.61 3.84 -6.53
N ARG A 63 -19.36 2.69 -5.87
CA ARG A 63 -20.26 2.11 -4.87
C ARG A 63 -20.38 2.97 -3.62
N ASP A 64 -19.28 3.58 -3.19
CA ASP A 64 -19.17 4.24 -1.88
C ASP A 64 -19.08 5.77 -1.99
N TRP A 65 -19.28 6.32 -3.19
CA TRP A 65 -19.25 7.75 -3.46
C TRP A 65 -20.20 8.52 -2.54
N LYS A 66 -19.63 9.50 -1.80
CA LYS A 66 -20.34 10.33 -0.82
C LYS A 66 -21.05 9.56 0.29
N LYS A 67 -20.77 8.27 0.49
CA LYS A 67 -21.15 7.62 1.73
C LYS A 67 -20.34 8.21 2.86
N VAL A 68 -21.03 8.52 3.94
CA VAL A 68 -20.45 8.98 5.20
C VAL A 68 -20.93 7.98 6.24
N SER A 69 -20.02 7.40 7.02
CA SER A 69 -20.43 6.76 8.27
C SER A 69 -21.07 7.85 9.14
N GLY A 70 -22.19 7.50 9.80
CA GLY A 70 -22.97 8.41 10.64
C GLY A 70 -22.15 9.08 11.76
N PRO A 71 -22.77 10.03 12.50
CA PRO A 71 -22.06 10.94 13.41
C PRO A 71 -21.19 10.22 14.45
#